data_AF-A0A524PPA5-F1
#
_entry.id   AF-A0A524PPA5-F1
#
_cell.length_a   1.000
_cell.length_b   1.000
_cell.length_c   1.000
_cell.angle_alpha   90.00
_cell.angle_beta   90.00
_cell.angle_gamma   90.00
#
_symmetry.space_group_name_H-M   'P 1'
#
loop_
_entity.id
_entity.type
_entity.pdbx_description
1 polymer ?
#
loop_
_entity_poly.entity_id
_entity_poly.type
_entity_poly.pdbx_seq_one_letter_code
_entity_poly.pdbx_strand_id
1 'polypeptide(L)'
;MAALHMHCGRIANRIDNRLTSQRVLIVAGRGTLSQRAYSVGCGQRKLVQCPSNGGCKIRPHPLDWHEPRQRNEEATMTVPVLRLKGTPREIGRQHGEQVPNLIKDNLRFYMNLWQHMGGVSREKILTDVEAFVSFIEQLDPDLIEEMSGVAEGAGLEFREIAALNARTELTFSCLPNTLKESTAGGCTSFGLLPEATQNGHVIIGQNWDWRTEARDTCVILQIEQSDKPNIVMHAEAGTIGHRGINSVGMGVCINYIRSEADDFRPGVPFLIKLRGILNSSRMSLALKMLMTYVGPNSMNMVIGHQGGEVIDVENLPNDLLFVYPQNGILTHANHFESPMLPVRDTGKGTLADTIFRSRRLRRLLEARRGTLNVETIRESLCDHFSYPDSICRHPDEACATIDQWQTLASIILDLTEMTLRYTEGPACTGPYHVARLP
;
A
#
# COMPACT_ATOMS: atom_id res chain seq x y z
N MET A 1 -22.69 68.99 7.69
CA MET A 1 -22.39 68.46 6.35
C MET A 1 -22.98 67.05 6.30
N ALA A 2 -24.28 66.93 6.04
CA ALA A 2 -24.88 66.55 4.74
C ALA A 2 -24.54 65.09 4.37
N ALA A 3 -25.44 64.12 4.18
CA ALA A 3 -26.92 64.00 4.17
C ALA A 3 -27.24 62.48 4.40
N LEU A 4 -28.19 62.04 5.25
CA LEU A 4 -29.64 61.80 5.00
C LEU A 4 -29.90 60.93 3.74
N HIS A 5 -30.69 59.84 3.70
CA HIS A 5 -31.91 59.43 4.39
C HIS A 5 -32.21 57.93 4.04
N MET A 6 -32.70 57.06 4.95
CA MET A 6 -34.12 56.57 5.11
C MET A 6 -34.73 55.82 3.89
N HIS A 7 -35.56 54.77 3.99
CA HIS A 7 -36.11 53.94 5.08
C HIS A 7 -36.92 52.75 4.47
N CYS A 8 -37.06 51.68 5.25
CA CYS A 8 -38.23 50.79 5.43
C CYS A 8 -39.12 50.28 4.27
N GLY A 9 -39.40 48.96 4.34
CA GLY A 9 -40.65 48.36 3.86
C GLY A 9 -40.75 46.85 4.15
N ARG A 10 -41.46 46.46 5.22
CA ARG A 10 -41.90 45.08 5.52
C ARG A 10 -43.07 44.69 4.58
N ILE A 11 -43.30 43.38 4.35
CA ILE A 11 -44.55 42.63 4.64
C ILE A 11 -44.68 41.32 3.81
N ALA A 12 -44.89 40.22 4.55
CA ALA A 12 -45.72 39.02 4.35
C ALA A 12 -45.47 37.96 3.24
N ASN A 13 -45.36 36.72 3.75
CA ASN A 13 -46.08 35.49 3.39
C ASN A 13 -46.40 35.21 1.92
N ARG A 14 -45.88 34.08 1.41
CA ARG A 14 -46.73 33.04 0.80
C ARG A 14 -46.03 31.68 0.77
N ILE A 15 -46.59 30.77 1.55
CA ILE A 15 -46.60 29.33 1.29
C ILE A 15 -47.37 29.14 -0.03
N ASP A 16 -46.83 28.38 -0.97
CA ASP A 16 -47.68 27.74 -1.98
C ASP A 16 -47.21 26.31 -2.28
N ASN A 17 -48.16 25.40 -2.07
CA ASN A 17 -48.13 23.99 -2.36
C ASN A 17 -48.25 23.78 -3.87
N ARG A 18 -47.40 22.97 -4.48
CA ARG A 18 -47.81 22.15 -5.64
C ARG A 18 -47.20 20.76 -5.60
N LEU A 19 -47.98 19.87 -4.98
CA LEU A 19 -48.13 18.48 -5.39
C LEU A 19 -48.69 18.44 -6.82
N THR A 20 -48.02 17.73 -7.73
CA THR A 20 -48.69 17.07 -8.87
C THR A 20 -47.91 15.82 -9.26
N SER A 21 -48.40 14.68 -8.74
CA SER A 21 -48.62 13.42 -9.45
C SER A 21 -47.74 13.11 -10.68
N GLN A 22 -46.85 12.14 -10.55
CA GLN A 22 -46.54 11.26 -11.69
C GLN A 22 -47.21 9.91 -11.46
N ARG A 23 -48.13 9.63 -12.39
CA ARG A 23 -48.95 8.43 -12.46
C ARG A 23 -48.08 7.24 -12.86
N VAL A 24 -48.32 6.14 -12.14
CA VAL A 24 -48.10 4.77 -12.57
C VAL A 24 -48.72 4.57 -13.96
N LEU A 25 -47.91 4.19 -14.95
CA LEU A 25 -48.39 3.67 -16.22
C LEU A 25 -48.15 2.16 -16.23
N ILE A 26 -49.21 1.40 -15.96
CA ILE A 26 -49.31 -0.01 -16.30
C ILE A 26 -49.66 -0.08 -17.78
N VAL A 27 -48.78 -0.68 -18.59
CA VAL A 27 -49.15 -1.16 -19.93
C VAL A 27 -48.88 -2.66 -19.96
N ALA A 28 -49.96 -3.43 -19.98
CA ALA A 28 -49.96 -4.83 -20.33
C ALA A 28 -49.94 -4.96 -21.86
N GLY A 29 -49.01 -5.76 -22.39
CA GLY A 29 -48.94 -6.09 -23.81
C GLY A 29 -48.05 -7.31 -24.04
N ARG A 30 -48.69 -8.43 -24.37
CA ARG A 30 -48.14 -9.79 -24.54
C ARG A 30 -47.11 -9.87 -25.68
N GLY A 31 -46.12 -10.75 -25.54
CA GLY A 31 -45.31 -11.20 -26.69
C GLY A 31 -44.04 -11.98 -26.37
N THR A 32 -44.19 -13.30 -26.24
CA THR A 32 -43.20 -14.37 -26.57
C THR A 32 -41.80 -14.36 -25.95
N LEU A 33 -41.62 -15.29 -25.01
CA LEU A 33 -40.35 -15.84 -24.54
C LEU A 33 -39.52 -16.44 -25.69
N SER A 34 -38.25 -16.06 -25.79
CA SER A 34 -37.22 -16.92 -26.38
C SER A 34 -36.04 -16.98 -25.42
N GLN A 35 -35.79 -18.18 -24.89
CA GLN A 35 -34.61 -18.51 -24.11
C GLN A 35 -33.37 -18.36 -25.00
N ARG A 36 -32.39 -17.56 -24.59
CA ARG A 36 -31.02 -17.68 -25.08
C ARG A 36 -30.14 -18.18 -23.95
N ALA A 37 -29.75 -19.44 -24.09
CA ALA A 37 -28.67 -20.05 -23.33
C ALA A 37 -27.35 -19.33 -23.67
N TYR A 38 -26.62 -18.91 -22.65
CA TYR A 38 -25.22 -18.51 -22.79
C TYR A 38 -24.36 -19.78 -22.77
N SER A 39 -23.95 -20.24 -23.94
CA SER A 39 -22.89 -21.24 -24.09
C SER A 39 -21.53 -20.55 -24.06
N VAL A 40 -20.67 -20.90 -23.11
CA VAL A 40 -19.27 -20.52 -23.07
C VAL A 40 -18.54 -21.30 -24.16
N GLY A 41 -18.31 -20.67 -25.31
CA GLY A 41 -17.62 -21.25 -26.45
C GLY A 41 -16.13 -20.92 -26.43
N CYS A 42 -15.30 -21.96 -26.27
CA CYS A 42 -13.86 -21.93 -26.50
C CYS A 42 -13.56 -21.48 -27.93
N GLY A 43 -12.98 -20.28 -28.10
CA GLY A 43 -12.64 -19.72 -29.40
C GLY A 43 -11.49 -20.47 -30.07
N GLN A 44 -11.80 -21.24 -31.10
CA GLN A 44 -10.83 -21.74 -32.08
C GLN A 44 -10.17 -20.54 -32.80
N ARG A 45 -8.85 -20.40 -32.67
CA ARG A 45 -8.06 -19.46 -33.49
C ARG A 45 -7.95 -20.01 -34.91
N LYS A 46 -8.39 -19.21 -35.88
CA LYS A 46 -8.10 -19.43 -37.31
C LYS A 46 -6.60 -19.29 -37.54
N LEU A 47 -6.00 -20.35 -38.10
CA LEU A 47 -4.67 -20.32 -38.71
C LEU A 47 -4.68 -19.35 -39.89
N VAL A 48 -3.95 -18.25 -39.77
CA VAL A 48 -3.58 -17.41 -40.92
C VAL A 48 -2.26 -17.97 -41.45
N GLN A 49 -2.28 -18.51 -42.67
CA GLN A 49 -1.08 -18.89 -43.41
C GLN A 49 -0.26 -17.64 -43.74
N CYS A 50 1.01 -17.63 -43.32
CA CYS A 50 1.98 -16.62 -43.71
C CYS A 50 2.70 -17.05 -45.01
N PRO A 51 2.86 -16.18 -46.02
CA PRO A 51 3.73 -16.47 -47.14
C PRO A 51 5.20 -16.35 -46.72
N SER A 52 6.00 -17.26 -47.26
CA SER A 52 7.44 -17.40 -47.10
C SER A 52 8.24 -16.22 -47.67
N ASN A 53 9.41 -16.01 -47.04
CA ASN A 53 10.62 -15.31 -47.49
C ASN A 53 10.81 -13.85 -47.05
N GLY A 54 11.70 -13.68 -46.06
CA GLY A 54 12.32 -12.40 -45.70
C GLY A 54 13.03 -12.52 -44.35
N GLY A 55 14.33 -12.79 -44.35
CA GLY A 55 15.10 -13.08 -43.15
C GLY A 55 15.12 -11.93 -42.13
N CYS A 56 14.74 -12.24 -40.89
CA CYS A 56 15.11 -11.45 -39.72
C CYS A 56 15.67 -12.42 -38.68
N LYS A 57 17.00 -12.51 -38.59
CA LYS A 57 17.71 -13.27 -37.55
C LYS A 57 17.73 -12.41 -36.27
N ILE A 58 16.63 -12.41 -35.51
CA ILE A 58 16.72 -12.06 -34.10
C ILE A 58 17.08 -13.36 -33.37
N ARG A 59 18.35 -13.50 -33.01
CA ARG A 59 18.76 -14.56 -32.08
C ARG A 59 18.16 -14.22 -30.71
N PRO A 60 17.42 -15.13 -30.05
CA PRO A 60 17.11 -14.93 -28.64
C PRO A 60 18.43 -14.92 -27.88
N HIS A 61 18.71 -13.82 -27.17
CA HIS A 61 19.78 -13.80 -26.19
C HIS A 61 19.42 -14.82 -25.10
N PRO A 62 20.36 -15.68 -24.66
CA PRO A 62 20.10 -16.57 -23.54
C PRO A 62 19.72 -15.74 -22.33
N LEU A 63 18.61 -16.10 -21.70
CA LEU A 63 18.23 -15.58 -20.40
C LEU A 63 19.27 -16.06 -19.39
N ASP A 64 20.18 -15.20 -18.95
CA ASP A 64 20.98 -15.46 -17.74
C ASP A 64 20.10 -15.19 -16.50
N TRP A 65 19.04 -16.00 -16.36
CA TRP A 65 18.36 -16.15 -15.08
C TRP A 65 19.27 -17.02 -14.21
N HIS A 66 20.08 -16.39 -13.36
CA HIS A 66 20.65 -17.15 -12.25
C HIS A 66 19.49 -17.64 -11.39
N GLU A 67 19.41 -18.96 -11.21
CA GLU A 67 18.52 -19.58 -10.22
C GLU A 67 18.66 -18.83 -8.89
N PRO A 68 17.56 -18.54 -8.17
CA PRO A 68 17.65 -18.03 -6.82
C PRO A 68 18.54 -19.00 -6.05
N ARG A 69 19.58 -18.47 -5.38
CA ARG A 69 20.48 -19.30 -4.57
C ARG A 69 19.60 -20.15 -3.65
N GLN A 70 19.64 -21.47 -3.82
CA GLN A 70 19.15 -22.41 -2.82
C GLN A 70 19.96 -22.17 -1.54
N ARG A 71 19.46 -21.28 -0.67
CA ARG A 71 19.91 -21.24 0.72
C ARG A 71 19.25 -22.43 1.40
N ASN A 72 20.05 -23.21 2.13
CA ASN A 72 19.59 -24.33 2.94
C ASN A 72 18.30 -23.96 3.68
N GLU A 73 17.26 -24.78 3.49
CA GLU A 73 15.91 -24.65 4.07
C GLU A 73 15.87 -24.73 5.60
N GLU A 74 17.02 -24.88 6.28
CA GLU A 74 17.13 -25.09 7.73
C GLU A 74 17.66 -23.90 8.53
N ALA A 75 18.10 -22.81 7.88
CA ALA A 75 18.38 -21.58 8.62
C ALA A 75 17.04 -20.88 8.90
N THR A 76 16.64 -20.81 10.17
CA THR A 76 15.58 -19.91 10.64
C THR A 76 16.01 -18.46 10.39
N MET A 77 15.84 -18.01 9.14
CA MET A 77 16.13 -16.65 8.73
C MET A 77 15.10 -15.75 9.39
N THR A 78 15.45 -15.15 10.52
CA THR A 78 14.68 -14.09 11.15
C THR A 78 15.02 -12.76 10.49
N VAL A 79 14.00 -11.94 10.19
CA VAL A 79 14.17 -10.53 9.73
C VAL A 79 15.26 -9.86 10.57
N PRO A 80 16.30 -9.29 9.95
CA PRO A 80 17.30 -8.51 10.68
C PRO A 80 16.65 -7.33 11.41
N VAL A 81 16.98 -7.19 12.70
CA VAL A 81 16.54 -6.05 13.52
C VAL A 81 17.71 -5.08 13.67
N LEU A 82 17.58 -3.91 13.08
CA LEU A 82 18.61 -2.87 13.07
C LEU A 82 18.28 -1.81 14.11
N ARG A 83 19.26 -1.49 14.94
CA ARG A 83 19.20 -0.38 15.88
C ARG A 83 19.98 0.78 15.28
N LEU A 84 19.30 1.88 15.05
CA LEU A 84 19.81 3.05 14.34
C LEU A 84 19.63 4.27 15.23
N LYS A 85 20.64 5.12 15.34
CA LYS A 85 20.57 6.33 16.16
C LYS A 85 21.48 7.45 15.66
N GLY A 86 21.15 8.69 16.00
CA GLY A 86 21.98 9.86 15.73
C GLY A 86 21.34 10.82 14.74
N THR A 87 22.18 11.55 14.01
CA THR A 87 21.73 12.43 12.92
C THR A 87 21.10 11.63 11.78
N PRO A 88 20.28 12.25 10.91
CA PRO A 88 19.66 11.54 9.78
C PRO A 88 20.67 10.78 8.92
N ARG A 89 21.81 11.40 8.58
CA ARG A 89 22.87 10.76 7.81
C ARG A 89 23.52 9.59 8.56
N GLU A 90 23.72 9.70 9.87
CA GLU A 90 24.26 8.60 10.69
C GLU A 90 23.29 7.43 10.82
N ILE A 91 21.98 7.71 10.98
CA ILE A 91 20.91 6.70 10.95
C ILE A 91 20.95 5.96 9.62
N GLY A 92 21.00 6.70 8.51
CA GLY A 92 21.11 6.14 7.17
C GLY A 92 22.36 5.29 6.99
N ARG A 93 23.53 5.80 7.39
CA ARG A 93 24.81 5.10 7.27
C ARG A 93 24.81 3.79 8.04
N GLN A 94 24.29 3.79 9.27
CA GLN A 94 24.12 2.56 10.05
C GLN A 94 23.19 1.55 9.38
N HIS A 95 22.11 2.01 8.73
CA HIS A 95 21.22 1.14 7.96
C HIS A 95 21.97 0.50 6.79
N GLY A 96 22.69 1.30 6.01
CA GLY A 96 23.50 0.82 4.88
C GLY A 96 24.58 -0.18 5.29
N GLU A 97 25.32 0.10 6.37
CA GLU A 97 26.45 -0.70 6.85
C GLU A 97 26.03 -2.04 7.47
N GLN A 98 24.86 -2.10 8.11
CA GLN A 98 24.40 -3.32 8.80
C GLN A 98 23.87 -4.38 7.82
N VAL A 99 23.28 -3.97 6.68
CA VAL A 99 22.63 -4.91 5.73
C VAL A 99 22.94 -4.60 4.25
N PRO A 100 24.19 -4.33 3.85
CA PRO A 100 24.53 -3.86 2.51
C PRO A 100 24.12 -4.86 1.40
N ASN A 101 24.22 -6.16 1.69
CA ASN A 101 23.85 -7.20 0.74
C ASN A 101 22.33 -7.29 0.53
N LEU A 102 21.54 -7.13 1.59
CA LEU A 102 20.07 -7.13 1.48
C LEU A 102 19.58 -5.92 0.68
N ILE A 103 20.19 -4.75 0.88
CA ILE A 103 19.89 -3.55 0.09
C ILE A 103 20.21 -3.78 -1.39
N LYS A 104 21.37 -4.38 -1.69
CA LYS A 104 21.78 -4.72 -3.06
C LYS A 104 20.88 -5.76 -3.71
N ASP A 105 20.44 -6.75 -2.96
CA ASP A 105 19.49 -7.76 -3.46
C ASP A 105 18.11 -7.14 -3.71
N ASN A 106 17.64 -6.25 -2.83
CA ASN A 106 16.39 -5.49 -3.03
C ASN A 106 16.47 -4.59 -4.27
N LEU A 107 17.57 -3.85 -4.43
CA LEU A 107 17.83 -3.03 -5.61
C LEU A 107 17.86 -3.87 -6.89
N ARG A 108 18.54 -5.03 -6.86
CA ARG A 108 18.58 -5.95 -8.01
C ARG A 108 17.19 -6.42 -8.40
N PHE A 109 16.36 -6.77 -7.42
CA PHE A 109 14.97 -7.17 -7.67
C PHE A 109 14.18 -6.07 -8.40
N TYR A 110 14.18 -4.84 -7.88
CA TYR A 110 13.43 -3.74 -8.52
C TYR A 110 14.02 -3.31 -9.87
N MET A 111 15.35 -3.28 -10.01
CA MET A 111 15.99 -3.01 -11.30
C MET A 111 15.62 -4.07 -12.33
N ASN A 112 15.66 -5.35 -11.97
CA ASN A 112 15.20 -6.42 -12.87
C ASN A 112 13.72 -6.25 -13.24
N LEU A 113 12.87 -5.90 -12.28
CA LEU A 113 11.44 -5.66 -12.49
C LEU A 113 11.23 -4.55 -13.55
N TRP A 114 11.87 -3.40 -13.38
CA TRP A 114 11.69 -2.24 -14.27
C TRP A 114 12.38 -2.42 -15.61
N GLN A 115 13.55 -3.05 -15.64
CA GLN A 115 14.32 -3.24 -16.87
C GLN A 115 13.73 -4.35 -17.74
N HIS A 116 13.42 -5.51 -17.16
CA HIS A 116 12.97 -6.67 -17.94
C HIS A 116 11.48 -6.61 -18.27
N MET A 117 10.64 -6.22 -17.31
CA MET A 117 9.19 -6.14 -17.56
C MET A 117 8.77 -4.77 -18.11
N GLY A 118 9.45 -3.70 -17.67
CA GLY A 118 9.17 -2.34 -18.16
C GLY A 118 9.88 -1.99 -19.46
N GLY A 119 10.97 -2.67 -19.80
CA GLY A 119 11.81 -2.32 -20.95
C GLY A 119 12.54 -0.98 -20.77
N VAL A 120 12.68 -0.49 -19.53
CA VAL A 120 13.29 0.80 -19.21
C VAL A 120 14.77 0.59 -18.87
N SER A 121 15.69 1.42 -19.35
CA SER A 121 17.11 1.29 -19.00
C SER A 121 17.37 1.74 -17.56
N ARG A 122 18.41 1.18 -16.91
CA ARG A 122 18.88 1.63 -15.58
C ARG A 122 19.11 3.14 -15.56
N GLU A 123 19.79 3.68 -16.57
CA GLU A 123 20.09 5.11 -16.62
C GLU A 123 18.83 5.98 -16.71
N LYS A 124 17.80 5.51 -17.43
CA LYS A 124 16.52 6.22 -17.46
C LYS A 124 15.85 6.21 -16.08
N ILE A 125 15.86 5.08 -15.37
CA ILE A 125 15.30 4.98 -14.00
C ILE A 125 16.02 5.96 -13.06
N LEU A 126 17.35 5.99 -13.12
CA LEU A 126 18.16 6.89 -12.27
C LEU A 126 17.97 8.37 -12.63
N THR A 127 17.78 8.70 -13.91
CA THR A 127 17.41 10.06 -14.34
C THR A 127 16.00 10.44 -13.88
N ASP A 128 15.03 9.54 -14.04
CA ASP A 128 13.63 9.81 -13.70
C ASP A 128 13.46 10.06 -12.20
N VAL A 129 14.23 9.39 -11.34
CA VAL A 129 14.12 9.57 -9.89
C VAL A 129 14.61 10.94 -9.40
N GLU A 130 15.51 11.60 -10.15
CA GLU A 130 16.01 12.94 -9.80
C GLU A 130 14.86 13.97 -9.68
N ALA A 131 13.80 13.80 -10.47
CA ALA A 131 12.64 14.68 -10.41
C ALA A 131 11.86 14.60 -9.08
N PHE A 132 11.97 13.50 -8.34
CA PHE A 132 11.29 13.32 -7.04
C PHE A 132 12.08 13.97 -5.89
N VAL A 133 13.40 14.12 -6.03
CA VAL A 133 14.31 14.58 -4.96
C VAL A 133 13.88 15.93 -4.40
N SER A 134 13.54 16.89 -5.27
CA SER A 134 13.10 18.22 -4.84
C SER A 134 11.82 18.21 -4.00
N PHE A 135 10.91 17.26 -4.24
CA PHE A 135 9.69 17.12 -3.43
C PHE A 135 10.00 16.50 -2.06
N ILE A 136 10.95 15.57 -1.99
CA ILE A 136 11.40 14.96 -0.73
C ILE A 136 12.08 16.03 0.13
N GLU A 137 12.97 16.83 -0.47
CA GLU A 137 13.67 17.92 0.21
C GLU A 137 12.70 19.00 0.72
N GLN A 138 11.68 19.35 -0.08
CA GLN A 138 10.64 20.29 0.34
C GLN A 138 9.78 19.78 1.49
N LEU A 139 9.56 18.46 1.56
CA LEU A 139 8.85 17.85 2.68
C LEU A 139 9.70 17.92 3.95
N ASP A 140 10.93 17.41 3.86
CA ASP A 140 11.84 17.28 5.00
C ASP A 140 13.28 16.98 4.48
N PRO A 141 14.22 17.95 4.55
CA PRO A 141 15.58 17.77 4.04
C PRO A 141 16.36 16.68 4.77
N ASP A 142 16.01 16.35 6.02
CA ASP A 142 16.65 15.26 6.75
C ASP A 142 16.45 13.91 6.06
N LEU A 143 15.38 13.74 5.29
CA LEU A 143 15.12 12.51 4.54
C LEU A 143 16.12 12.33 3.40
N ILE A 144 16.63 13.41 2.82
CA ILE A 144 17.72 13.37 1.83
C ILE A 144 19.02 12.92 2.49
N GLU A 145 19.33 13.47 3.67
CA GLU A 145 20.52 13.09 4.43
C GLU A 145 20.46 11.62 4.87
N GLU A 146 19.31 11.13 5.33
CA GLU A 146 19.16 9.72 5.67
C GLU A 146 19.32 8.79 4.47
N MET A 147 18.68 9.09 3.33
CA MET A 147 18.89 8.28 2.11
C MET A 147 20.35 8.35 1.62
N SER A 148 21.01 9.50 1.76
CA SER A 148 22.44 9.65 1.43
C SER A 148 23.30 8.79 2.34
N GLY A 149 23.00 8.76 3.63
CA GLY A 149 23.65 7.85 4.57
C GLY A 149 23.45 6.39 4.19
N VAL A 150 22.23 5.97 3.84
CA VAL A 150 21.95 4.59 3.38
C VAL A 150 22.82 4.23 2.18
N ALA A 151 22.93 5.14 1.20
CA ALA A 151 23.75 4.96 0.02
C ALA A 151 25.24 4.79 0.38
N GLU A 152 25.77 5.66 1.26
CA GLU A 152 27.14 5.58 1.76
C GLU A 152 27.43 4.24 2.44
N GLY A 153 26.56 3.84 3.39
CA GLY A 153 26.77 2.62 4.16
C GLY A 153 26.65 1.35 3.31
N ALA A 154 25.79 1.37 2.28
CA ALA A 154 25.63 0.25 1.36
C ALA A 154 26.70 0.21 0.24
N GLY A 155 27.44 1.31 0.04
CA GLY A 155 28.33 1.49 -1.10
C GLY A 155 27.56 1.54 -2.42
N LEU A 156 26.50 2.35 -2.48
CA LEU A 156 25.62 2.55 -3.63
C LEU A 156 25.52 4.05 -3.98
N GLU A 157 24.98 4.36 -5.16
CA GLU A 157 24.66 5.74 -5.53
C GLU A 157 23.39 6.22 -4.80
N PHE A 158 23.34 7.51 -4.44
CA PHE A 158 22.14 8.13 -3.87
C PHE A 158 20.89 7.87 -4.74
N ARG A 159 21.03 7.97 -6.07
CA ARG A 159 19.92 7.75 -7.02
C ARG A 159 19.35 6.33 -6.95
N GLU A 160 20.16 5.34 -6.60
CA GLU A 160 19.69 3.96 -6.43
C GLU A 160 18.83 3.82 -5.17
N ILE A 161 19.22 4.47 -4.07
CA ILE A 161 18.42 4.50 -2.84
C ILE A 161 17.16 5.35 -3.02
N ALA A 162 17.26 6.49 -3.71
CA ALA A 162 16.11 7.29 -4.06
C ALA A 162 15.12 6.46 -4.91
N ALA A 163 15.61 5.65 -5.85
CA ALA A 163 14.76 4.78 -6.67
C ALA A 163 14.04 3.71 -5.82
N LEU A 164 14.72 3.10 -4.84
CA LEU A 164 14.05 2.20 -3.89
C LEU A 164 12.95 2.92 -3.07
N ASN A 165 13.18 4.16 -2.66
CA ASN A 165 12.20 4.94 -1.90
C ASN A 165 11.07 5.54 -2.76
N ALA A 166 11.25 5.58 -4.08
CA ALA A 166 10.23 5.95 -5.08
C ALA A 166 9.73 4.73 -5.88
N ARG A 167 9.93 3.52 -5.35
CA ARG A 167 9.68 2.27 -6.09
C ARG A 167 8.25 2.11 -6.55
N THR A 168 7.28 2.62 -5.78
CA THR A 168 5.86 2.56 -6.11
C THR A 168 5.60 3.39 -7.36
N GLU A 169 6.04 4.65 -7.35
CA GLU A 169 5.93 5.59 -8.45
C GLU A 169 6.61 5.04 -9.71
N LEU A 170 7.84 4.54 -9.57
CA LEU A 170 8.62 3.99 -10.68
C LEU A 170 8.00 2.73 -11.28
N THR A 171 7.50 1.81 -10.45
CA THR A 171 6.83 0.59 -10.95
C THR A 171 5.64 0.95 -11.84
N PHE A 172 4.87 1.97 -11.48
CA PHE A 172 3.74 2.38 -12.30
C PHE A 172 4.10 3.29 -13.47
N SER A 173 5.16 4.08 -13.40
CA SER A 173 5.59 4.87 -14.56
C SER A 173 6.26 3.98 -15.62
N CYS A 174 7.00 2.97 -15.19
CA CYS A 174 7.86 2.15 -16.06
C CYS A 174 7.18 0.90 -16.62
N LEU A 175 6.18 0.32 -15.93
CA LEU A 175 5.54 -0.89 -16.44
C LEU A 175 4.41 -0.57 -17.44
N PRO A 176 4.25 -1.33 -18.54
CA PRO A 176 3.11 -1.23 -19.44
C PRO A 176 1.79 -1.45 -18.70
N ASN A 177 0.71 -0.78 -19.12
CA ASN A 177 -0.61 -0.92 -18.49
C ASN A 177 -1.09 -2.38 -18.39
N THR A 178 -0.76 -3.23 -19.37
CA THR A 178 -1.11 -4.67 -19.38
C THR A 178 -0.36 -5.48 -18.31
N LEU A 179 0.82 -5.02 -17.87
CA LEU A 179 1.61 -5.66 -16.82
C LEU A 179 1.34 -5.04 -15.45
N LYS A 180 0.86 -3.79 -15.38
CA LYS A 180 0.40 -3.17 -14.13
C LYS A 180 -0.71 -3.99 -13.45
N GLU A 181 -1.54 -4.67 -14.25
CA GLU A 181 -2.59 -5.55 -13.75
C GLU A 181 -2.02 -6.75 -12.97
N SER A 182 -0.89 -7.30 -13.42
CA SER A 182 -0.17 -8.39 -12.76
C SER A 182 0.92 -7.91 -11.79
N THR A 183 0.97 -6.62 -11.42
CA THR A 183 1.94 -6.08 -10.45
C THR A 183 1.31 -5.35 -9.27
N ALA A 184 -0.01 -5.37 -9.14
CA ALA A 184 -0.74 -4.70 -8.07
C ALA A 184 -0.71 -5.53 -6.77
N GLY A 185 0.01 -5.13 -5.72
CA GLY A 185 0.09 -5.90 -4.48
C GLY A 185 -1.28 -6.11 -3.79
N GLY A 186 -1.48 -7.28 -3.17
CA GLY A 186 -2.77 -7.74 -2.63
C GLY A 186 -3.00 -7.53 -1.13
N CYS A 187 -2.55 -6.44 -0.52
CA CYS A 187 -2.57 -6.31 0.96
C CYS A 187 -3.99 -6.29 1.60
N THR A 188 -4.10 -6.75 2.85
CA THR A 188 -5.33 -6.62 3.67
C THR A 188 -4.99 -6.00 5.02
N SER A 189 -5.64 -4.90 5.40
CA SER A 189 -5.37 -4.14 6.63
C SER A 189 -6.62 -3.97 7.50
N PHE A 190 -6.40 -3.60 8.76
CA PHE A 190 -7.44 -3.31 9.71
C PHE A 190 -7.00 -2.26 10.74
N GLY A 191 -7.98 -1.68 11.42
CA GLY A 191 -7.79 -0.90 12.63
C GLY A 191 -8.93 -1.11 13.63
N LEU A 192 -8.57 -1.17 14.90
CA LEU A 192 -9.45 -1.51 16.03
C LEU A 192 -9.38 -0.40 17.07
N LEU A 193 -10.53 0.14 17.42
CA LEU A 193 -10.69 1.08 18.52
C LEU A 193 -10.81 0.34 19.87
N PRO A 194 -10.61 1.03 21.01
CA PRO A 194 -10.61 0.42 22.34
C PRO A 194 -11.83 -0.47 22.63
N GLU A 195 -13.02 -0.06 22.20
CA GLU A 195 -14.25 -0.82 22.44
C GLU A 195 -14.34 -2.13 21.64
N ALA A 196 -13.45 -2.36 20.67
CA ALA A 196 -13.39 -3.60 19.89
C ALA A 196 -12.40 -4.62 20.46
N THR A 197 -11.44 -4.19 21.29
CA THR A 197 -10.34 -5.02 21.80
C THR A 197 -10.60 -5.46 23.24
N GLN A 198 -10.01 -6.59 23.63
CA GLN A 198 -10.17 -7.20 24.95
C GLN A 198 -9.60 -6.31 26.08
N ASN A 199 -8.51 -5.60 25.78
CA ASN A 199 -7.74 -4.80 26.73
C ASN A 199 -7.96 -3.28 26.57
N GLY A 200 -8.85 -2.85 25.66
CA GLY A 200 -9.07 -1.44 25.39
C GLY A 200 -7.93 -0.77 24.62
N HIS A 201 -7.04 -1.54 23.98
CA HIS A 201 -5.95 -1.00 23.18
C HIS A 201 -6.42 -0.56 21.79
N VAL A 202 -5.69 0.39 21.19
CA VAL A 202 -5.80 0.72 19.77
C VAL A 202 -4.82 -0.15 18.99
N ILE A 203 -5.33 -0.94 18.06
CA ILE A 203 -4.52 -1.88 17.29
C ILE A 203 -4.79 -1.68 15.80
N ILE A 204 -3.73 -1.50 15.02
CA ILE A 204 -3.80 -1.56 13.55
C ILE A 204 -2.93 -2.71 13.06
N GLY A 205 -3.13 -3.19 11.84
CA GLY A 205 -2.31 -4.27 11.31
C GLY A 205 -2.64 -4.64 9.89
N GLN A 206 -1.87 -5.57 9.35
CA GLN A 206 -1.92 -5.91 7.95
C GLN A 206 -1.21 -7.22 7.58
N ASN A 207 -1.78 -7.97 6.64
CA ASN A 207 -1.03 -8.86 5.75
C ASN A 207 -0.53 -8.07 4.53
N TRP A 208 0.78 -8.00 4.38
CA TRP A 208 1.44 -7.32 3.26
C TRP A 208 1.78 -8.34 2.18
N ASP A 209 1.09 -8.23 1.05
CA ASP A 209 1.20 -9.17 -0.06
C ASP A 209 1.96 -8.54 -1.22
N TRP A 210 2.98 -9.25 -1.70
CA TRP A 210 3.82 -8.83 -2.82
C TRP A 210 4.46 -10.06 -3.50
N ARG A 211 5.37 -9.82 -4.45
CA ARG A 211 6.05 -10.88 -5.20
C ARG A 211 6.95 -11.71 -4.29
N THR A 212 6.91 -13.03 -4.47
CA THR A 212 7.66 -14.00 -3.65
C THR A 212 9.16 -13.70 -3.58
N GLU A 213 9.74 -13.17 -4.65
CA GLU A 213 11.18 -12.85 -4.75
C GLU A 213 11.63 -11.73 -3.79
N ALA A 214 10.71 -10.88 -3.34
CA ALA A 214 10.99 -9.80 -2.39
C ALA A 214 10.88 -10.25 -0.92
N ARG A 215 10.57 -11.53 -0.65
CA ARG A 215 10.42 -12.05 0.71
C ARG A 215 11.65 -11.76 1.57
N ASP A 216 12.82 -12.09 1.04
CA ASP A 216 14.07 -12.09 1.79
C ASP A 216 14.79 -10.73 1.76
N THR A 217 14.06 -9.63 1.52
CA THR A 217 14.61 -8.26 1.50
C THR A 217 14.06 -7.38 2.62
N CYS A 218 13.35 -7.96 3.59
CA CYS A 218 12.73 -7.22 4.69
C CYS A 218 13.70 -6.95 5.86
N VAL A 219 13.46 -5.87 6.60
CA VAL A 219 14.17 -5.48 7.82
C VAL A 219 13.21 -4.91 8.86
N ILE A 220 13.56 -5.03 10.14
CA ILE A 220 12.97 -4.25 11.22
C ILE A 220 13.93 -3.12 11.57
N LEU A 221 13.43 -1.89 11.59
CA LEU A 221 14.21 -0.69 11.91
C LEU A 221 13.73 -0.12 13.24
N GLN A 222 14.62 -0.06 14.23
CA GLN A 222 14.44 0.63 15.51
C GLN A 222 15.27 1.92 15.47
N ILE A 223 14.61 3.06 15.27
CA ILE A 223 15.24 4.35 14.98
C ILE A 223 15.07 5.29 16.17
N GLU A 224 16.19 5.66 16.80
CA GLU A 224 16.27 6.65 17.85
C GLU A 224 16.66 8.00 17.24
N GLN A 225 15.80 9.01 17.41
CA GLN A 225 15.94 10.33 16.78
C GLN A 225 15.97 11.42 17.86
N SER A 226 16.72 12.51 17.64
CA SER A 226 16.83 13.60 18.63
C SER A 226 15.60 14.52 18.67
N ASP A 227 15.13 14.95 17.48
CA ASP A 227 14.14 16.04 17.34
C ASP A 227 12.81 15.59 16.74
N LYS A 228 12.66 14.27 16.55
CA LYS A 228 11.48 13.62 15.98
C LYS A 228 11.14 12.39 16.83
N PRO A 229 9.89 11.91 16.83
CA PRO A 229 9.54 10.69 17.54
C PRO A 229 10.43 9.52 17.12
N ASN A 230 10.91 8.71 18.08
CA ASN A 230 11.53 7.41 17.78
C ASN A 230 10.57 6.51 17.00
N ILE A 231 11.09 5.61 16.17
CA ILE A 231 10.30 4.76 15.26
C ILE A 231 10.67 3.29 15.44
N VAL A 232 9.67 2.41 15.36
CA VAL A 232 9.85 0.99 15.08
C VAL A 232 9.02 0.64 13.85
N MET A 233 9.65 0.12 12.81
CA MET A 233 8.96 -0.21 11.57
C MET A 233 9.47 -1.49 10.93
N HIS A 234 8.57 -2.16 10.21
CA HIS A 234 8.95 -3.18 9.24
C HIS A 234 9.04 -2.53 7.87
N ALA A 235 10.18 -2.64 7.22
CA ALA A 235 10.49 -2.03 5.93
C ALA A 235 11.17 -3.03 4.99
N GLU A 236 11.32 -2.65 3.72
CA GLU A 236 12.27 -3.31 2.82
C GLU A 236 13.66 -2.67 3.00
N ALA A 237 14.72 -3.46 2.91
CA ALA A 237 16.09 -3.00 3.08
C ALA A 237 16.41 -1.85 2.12
N GLY A 238 16.92 -0.74 2.67
CA GLY A 238 17.26 0.47 1.92
C GLY A 238 16.11 1.48 1.79
N THR A 239 14.89 1.11 2.16
CA THR A 239 13.77 2.06 2.27
C THR A 239 13.75 2.71 3.65
N ILE A 240 13.49 4.01 3.72
CA ILE A 240 13.47 4.79 4.97
C ILE A 240 12.05 5.01 5.50
N GLY A 241 11.02 4.54 4.80
CA GLY A 241 9.63 4.69 5.21
C GLY A 241 8.81 3.48 4.81
N HIS A 242 8.03 2.96 5.76
CA HIS A 242 7.12 1.85 5.53
C HIS A 242 6.05 1.80 6.64
N ARG A 243 5.71 0.62 7.14
CA ARG A 243 4.62 0.40 8.12
C ARG A 243 5.21 0.21 9.51
N GLY A 244 4.68 0.92 10.50
CA GLY A 244 5.29 0.97 11.82
C GLY A 244 4.57 1.86 12.80
N ILE A 245 5.23 2.11 13.93
CA ILE A 245 4.77 2.90 15.07
C ILE A 245 5.86 3.91 15.44
N ASN A 246 5.46 5.08 15.94
CA ASN A 246 6.35 6.06 16.52
C ASN A 246 6.12 6.25 18.03
N SER A 247 7.05 6.89 18.73
CA SER A 247 7.03 7.07 20.19
C SER A 247 5.92 7.95 20.76
N VAL A 248 5.14 8.65 19.92
CA VAL A 248 3.92 9.35 20.36
C VAL A 248 2.67 8.48 20.26
N GLY A 249 2.82 7.22 19.84
CA GLY A 249 1.73 6.25 19.72
C GLY A 249 0.93 6.39 18.44
N MET A 250 1.52 6.98 17.40
CA MET A 250 0.97 6.92 16.05
C MET A 250 1.52 5.71 15.31
N GLY A 251 0.69 5.11 14.46
CA GLY A 251 1.14 4.08 13.53
C GLY A 251 0.47 4.18 12.17
N VAL A 252 1.05 3.51 11.18
CA VAL A 252 0.51 3.44 9.82
C VAL A 252 0.68 2.05 9.21
N CYS A 253 -0.36 1.60 8.50
CA CYS A 253 -0.36 0.44 7.59
C CYS A 253 -0.78 0.90 6.19
N ILE A 254 -0.50 0.09 5.15
CA ILE A 254 -0.56 0.56 3.76
C ILE A 254 -1.25 -0.39 2.81
N ASN A 255 -2.13 0.10 1.95
CA ASN A 255 -2.63 -0.74 0.88
C ASN A 255 -2.42 -0.05 -0.47
N TYR A 256 -2.14 -0.86 -1.47
CA TYR A 256 -2.20 -0.40 -2.84
C TYR A 256 -3.67 -0.26 -3.27
N ILE A 257 -4.02 0.87 -3.88
CA ILE A 257 -5.31 1.10 -4.55
C ILE A 257 -5.03 1.83 -5.87
N ARG A 258 -5.97 1.78 -6.81
CA ARG A 258 -5.77 2.39 -8.13
C ARG A 258 -7.04 3.03 -8.67
N SER A 259 -6.91 4.23 -9.21
CA SER A 259 -7.99 4.92 -9.92
C SER A 259 -7.63 5.16 -11.38
N GLU A 260 -8.62 5.46 -12.21
CA GLU A 260 -8.36 5.90 -13.57
C GLU A 260 -7.77 7.32 -13.68
N ALA A 261 -7.72 8.06 -12.57
CA ALA A 261 -7.14 9.39 -12.50
C ALA A 261 -5.62 9.38 -12.26
N ASP A 262 -5.02 8.22 -11.97
CA ASP A 262 -3.60 8.10 -11.63
C ASP A 262 -2.71 8.47 -12.83
N ASP A 263 -1.75 9.39 -12.62
CA ASP A 263 -0.90 9.97 -13.66
C ASP A 263 0.60 9.68 -13.44
N PHE A 264 1.02 9.24 -12.25
CA PHE A 264 2.41 8.82 -11.96
C PHE A 264 3.50 9.85 -12.28
N ARG A 265 3.14 11.14 -12.33
CA ARG A 265 4.08 12.26 -12.41
C ARG A 265 4.91 12.41 -11.12
N PRO A 266 6.03 13.15 -11.14
CA PRO A 266 6.81 13.42 -9.94
C PRO A 266 6.01 14.15 -8.85
N GLY A 267 6.27 13.75 -7.61
CA GLY A 267 5.68 14.28 -6.38
C GLY A 267 6.40 13.67 -5.16
N VAL A 268 5.90 13.90 -3.94
CA VAL A 268 6.44 13.20 -2.76
C VAL A 268 6.15 11.70 -2.90
N PRO A 269 7.17 10.82 -2.93
CA PRO A 269 6.95 9.39 -3.05
C PRO A 269 6.15 8.81 -1.90
N PHE A 270 5.39 7.76 -2.16
CA PHE A 270 4.49 7.18 -1.16
C PHE A 270 5.23 6.72 0.11
N LEU A 271 6.34 5.99 -0.03
CA LEU A 271 7.12 5.53 1.14
C LEU A 271 7.66 6.70 1.97
N ILE A 272 8.01 7.81 1.31
CA ILE A 272 8.45 9.04 1.96
C ILE A 272 7.30 9.69 2.75
N LYS A 273 6.06 9.67 2.23
CA LYS A 273 4.89 10.12 3.02
C LYS A 273 4.69 9.28 4.28
N LEU A 274 4.91 7.96 4.21
CA LEU A 274 4.83 7.09 5.39
C LEU A 274 5.86 7.46 6.44
N ARG A 275 7.10 7.76 6.02
CA ARG A 275 8.11 8.29 6.94
C ARG A 275 7.70 9.64 7.52
N GLY A 276 7.08 10.51 6.74
CA GLY A 276 6.48 11.77 7.22
C GLY A 276 5.38 11.56 8.28
N ILE A 277 4.52 10.54 8.12
CA ILE A 277 3.53 10.16 9.14
C ILE A 277 4.24 9.68 10.41
N LEU A 278 5.24 8.80 10.30
CA LEU A 278 5.99 8.27 11.44
C LEU A 278 6.86 9.34 12.13
N ASN A 279 7.33 10.36 11.42
CA ASN A 279 8.02 11.51 11.99
C ASN A 279 7.06 12.54 12.64
N SER A 280 5.75 12.42 12.44
CA SER A 280 4.79 13.39 12.96
C SER A 280 4.53 13.21 14.46
N SER A 281 4.54 14.30 15.23
CA SER A 281 4.31 14.28 16.67
C SER A 281 2.83 14.25 17.09
N ARG A 282 1.89 14.35 16.14
CA ARG A 282 0.44 14.21 16.35
C ARG A 282 -0.30 13.98 15.03
N MET A 283 -1.46 13.33 15.12
CA MET A 283 -2.32 12.97 13.98
C MET A 283 -2.58 14.15 13.03
N SER A 284 -2.93 15.32 13.57
CA SER A 284 -3.23 16.50 12.75
C SER A 284 -2.04 17.01 11.92
N LEU A 285 -0.79 16.79 12.36
CA LEU A 285 0.38 17.15 11.57
C LEU A 285 0.59 16.18 10.42
N ALA A 286 0.40 14.87 10.66
CA ALA A 286 0.41 13.87 9.60
C ALA A 286 -0.67 14.14 8.56
N LEU A 287 -1.91 14.39 8.98
CA LEU A 287 -3.01 14.72 8.07
C LEU A 287 -2.75 16.01 7.29
N LYS A 288 -2.22 17.06 7.96
CA LYS A 288 -1.83 18.31 7.28
C LYS A 288 -0.76 18.06 6.22
N MET A 289 0.25 17.24 6.54
CA MET A 289 1.29 16.85 5.59
C MET A 289 0.67 16.15 4.38
N LEU A 290 -0.21 15.17 4.58
CA LEU A 290 -0.88 14.47 3.48
C LEU A 290 -1.73 15.41 2.63
N MET A 291 -2.49 16.33 3.25
CA MET A 291 -3.28 17.33 2.52
C MET A 291 -2.42 18.35 1.77
N THR A 292 -1.19 18.60 2.22
CA THR A 292 -0.25 19.49 1.53
C THR A 292 0.42 18.78 0.35
N TYR A 293 0.71 17.49 0.50
CA TYR A 293 1.42 16.66 -0.47
C TYR A 293 0.58 15.48 -0.94
N VAL A 294 -0.65 15.73 -1.42
CA VAL A 294 -1.56 14.66 -1.87
C VAL A 294 -0.95 13.82 -2.99
N GLY A 295 -0.13 14.41 -3.85
CA GLY A 295 0.54 13.66 -4.92
C GLY A 295 -0.42 13.09 -5.97
N PRO A 296 0.12 12.43 -7.00
CA PRO A 296 -0.63 12.13 -8.23
C PRO A 296 -1.10 10.68 -8.36
N ASN A 297 -0.96 9.88 -7.30
CA ASN A 297 -1.16 8.43 -7.34
C ASN A 297 -2.09 7.98 -6.22
N SER A 298 -2.95 7.01 -6.54
CA SER A 298 -3.82 6.39 -5.57
C SER A 298 -3.04 5.48 -4.63
N MET A 299 -3.23 5.63 -3.33
CA MET A 299 -2.66 4.77 -2.28
C MET A 299 -3.52 4.88 -1.03
N ASN A 300 -3.55 3.82 -0.22
CA ASN A 300 -4.30 3.78 1.02
C ASN A 300 -3.38 3.73 2.24
N MET A 301 -3.75 4.46 3.29
CA MET A 301 -3.03 4.51 4.56
C MET A 301 -4.02 4.38 5.73
N VAL A 302 -3.95 3.27 6.47
CA VAL A 302 -4.66 3.14 7.76
C VAL A 302 -3.77 3.73 8.83
N ILE A 303 -4.18 4.87 9.40
CA ILE A 303 -3.42 5.62 10.41
C ILE A 303 -4.15 5.51 11.75
N GLY A 304 -3.44 5.06 12.78
CA GLY A 304 -3.97 4.98 14.14
C GLY A 304 -3.21 5.88 15.12
N HIS A 305 -3.86 6.22 16.23
CA HIS A 305 -3.24 6.89 17.38
C HIS A 305 -3.71 6.27 18.69
N GLN A 306 -2.78 6.05 19.63
CA GLN A 306 -3.03 5.44 20.94
C GLN A 306 -4.15 6.11 21.76
N GLY A 307 -4.43 7.38 21.48
CA GLY A 307 -5.52 8.17 22.07
C GLY A 307 -6.93 7.77 21.62
N GLY A 308 -7.11 6.64 20.94
CA GLY A 308 -8.42 6.09 20.61
C GLY A 308 -8.98 6.50 19.26
N GLU A 309 -8.13 6.73 18.26
CA GLU A 309 -8.57 7.13 16.92
C GLU A 309 -7.87 6.33 15.82
N VAL A 310 -8.63 5.98 14.78
CA VAL A 310 -8.14 5.33 13.56
C VAL A 310 -8.84 5.96 12.37
N ILE A 311 -8.06 6.36 11.37
CA ILE A 311 -8.55 6.95 10.13
C ILE A 311 -7.90 6.21 8.96
N ASP A 312 -8.72 5.77 8.03
CA ASP A 312 -8.27 5.29 6.73
C ASP A 312 -8.26 6.45 5.74
N VAL A 313 -7.09 6.71 5.16
CA VAL A 313 -6.86 7.79 4.22
C VAL A 313 -6.62 7.19 2.84
N GLU A 314 -7.61 7.31 1.96
CA GLU A 314 -7.52 6.94 0.56
C GLU A 314 -7.04 8.15 -0.23
N ASN A 315 -5.77 8.13 -0.61
CA ASN A 315 -5.20 9.11 -1.51
C ASN A 315 -5.79 8.92 -2.90
N LEU A 316 -6.34 9.97 -3.48
CA LEU A 316 -6.71 10.08 -4.88
C LEU A 316 -5.83 11.16 -5.52
N PRO A 317 -5.56 11.14 -6.83
CA PRO A 317 -4.85 12.24 -7.46
C PRO A 317 -5.53 13.59 -7.18
N ASN A 318 -4.81 14.46 -6.46
CA ASN A 318 -5.25 15.80 -6.02
C ASN A 318 -6.35 15.86 -4.94
N ASP A 319 -6.79 14.75 -4.35
CA ASP A 319 -7.71 14.78 -3.20
C ASP A 319 -7.45 13.63 -2.19
N LEU A 320 -7.95 13.77 -0.96
CA LEU A 320 -7.94 12.70 0.04
C LEU A 320 -9.36 12.35 0.45
N LEU A 321 -9.68 11.06 0.39
CA LEU A 321 -10.92 10.52 0.93
C LEU A 321 -10.64 9.90 2.29
N PHE A 322 -11.61 9.98 3.20
CA PHE A 322 -11.47 9.50 4.57
C PHE A 322 -12.55 8.47 4.88
N VAL A 323 -12.13 7.31 5.37
CA VAL A 323 -13.02 6.25 5.85
C VAL A 323 -12.77 6.06 7.35
N TYR A 324 -13.87 5.90 8.10
CA TYR A 324 -13.85 5.81 9.57
C TYR A 324 -14.32 4.44 10.05
N PRO A 325 -13.83 3.97 11.21
CA PRO A 325 -14.28 2.73 11.82
C PRO A 325 -15.80 2.70 12.03
N GLN A 326 -16.39 1.53 11.88
CA GLN A 326 -17.78 1.28 12.24
C GLN A 326 -17.82 0.20 13.32
N ASN A 327 -18.53 0.46 14.42
CA ASN A 327 -18.51 -0.41 15.60
C ASN A 327 -17.07 -0.68 16.08
N GLY A 328 -16.22 0.34 16.06
CA GLY A 328 -14.82 0.26 16.46
C GLY A 328 -13.91 -0.58 15.55
N ILE A 329 -14.37 -0.97 14.36
CA ILE A 329 -13.61 -1.80 13.41
C ILE A 329 -13.55 -1.11 12.04
N LEU A 330 -12.33 -1.01 11.51
CA LEU A 330 -12.02 -0.61 10.14
C LEU A 330 -11.27 -1.75 9.45
N THR A 331 -11.58 -2.00 8.19
CA THR A 331 -10.86 -2.96 7.35
C THR A 331 -10.70 -2.39 5.96
N HIS A 332 -9.60 -2.71 5.29
CA HIS A 332 -9.34 -2.26 3.93
C HIS A 332 -8.57 -3.33 3.15
N ALA A 333 -8.79 -3.41 1.84
CA ALA A 333 -8.04 -4.27 0.92
C ALA A 333 -7.37 -3.41 -0.16
N ASN A 334 -7.59 -3.66 -1.45
CA ASN A 334 -6.96 -2.96 -2.57
C ASN A 334 -7.95 -2.29 -3.53
N HIS A 335 -9.07 -1.83 -2.99
CA HIS A 335 -10.08 -1.03 -3.69
C HIS A 335 -10.47 0.14 -2.80
N PHE A 336 -11.01 1.20 -3.38
CA PHE A 336 -11.58 2.30 -2.61
C PHE A 336 -12.88 1.85 -1.93
N GLU A 337 -12.97 2.03 -0.62
CA GLU A 337 -14.13 1.82 0.24
C GLU A 337 -14.92 3.13 0.46
N SER A 338 -14.33 4.31 0.22
CA SER A 338 -15.02 5.57 0.40
C SER A 338 -16.23 5.71 -0.55
N PRO A 339 -17.43 6.04 -0.02
CA PRO A 339 -18.59 6.33 -0.84
C PRO A 339 -18.47 7.65 -1.61
N MET A 340 -17.44 8.46 -1.32
CA MET A 340 -17.21 9.76 -1.95
C MET A 340 -16.31 9.68 -3.20
N LEU A 341 -15.89 8.48 -3.63
CA LEU A 341 -15.03 8.32 -4.80
C LEU A 341 -15.71 8.87 -6.08
N PRO A 342 -15.14 9.90 -6.74
CA PRO A 342 -15.75 10.54 -7.91
C PRO A 342 -15.32 9.92 -9.24
N VAL A 343 -14.45 8.91 -9.24
CA VAL A 343 -13.84 8.30 -10.43
C VAL A 343 -13.94 6.79 -10.40
N ARG A 344 -13.65 6.12 -11.52
CA ARG A 344 -13.59 4.66 -11.53
C ARG A 344 -12.35 4.16 -10.80
N ASP A 345 -12.59 3.32 -9.81
CA ASP A 345 -11.59 2.42 -9.23
C ASP A 345 -11.24 1.32 -10.23
N THR A 346 -9.98 1.33 -10.67
CA THR A 346 -9.46 0.36 -11.65
C THR A 346 -8.75 -0.82 -10.99
N GLY A 347 -8.45 -0.73 -9.68
CA GLY A 347 -7.84 -1.83 -8.91
C GLY A 347 -8.76 -3.04 -8.81
N LYS A 348 -10.08 -2.84 -8.76
CA LYS A 348 -11.07 -3.94 -8.75
C LYS A 348 -11.02 -4.84 -9.99
N GLY A 349 -10.61 -4.28 -11.14
CA GLY A 349 -10.46 -5.06 -12.38
C GLY A 349 -9.21 -5.93 -12.40
N THR A 350 -8.18 -5.53 -11.65
CA THR A 350 -6.88 -6.21 -11.60
C THR A 350 -6.77 -7.19 -10.44
N LEU A 351 -7.45 -6.91 -9.32
CA LEU A 351 -7.43 -7.68 -8.08
C LEU A 351 -8.85 -8.04 -7.64
N ALA A 352 -9.50 -8.98 -8.34
CA ALA A 352 -10.90 -9.30 -8.07
C ALA A 352 -11.15 -9.79 -6.62
N ASP A 353 -10.15 -10.43 -6.02
CA ASP A 353 -10.16 -10.91 -4.63
C ASP A 353 -10.29 -9.78 -3.60
N THR A 354 -9.91 -8.55 -3.96
CA THR A 354 -10.03 -7.40 -3.08
C THR A 354 -11.46 -7.17 -2.57
N ILE A 355 -12.47 -7.54 -3.37
CA ILE A 355 -13.89 -7.28 -3.08
C ILE A 355 -14.33 -8.07 -1.85
N PHE A 356 -13.81 -9.28 -1.66
CA PHE A 356 -14.19 -10.10 -0.52
C PHE A 356 -13.20 -9.98 0.63
N ARG A 357 -11.89 -9.77 0.41
CA ARG A 357 -10.90 -9.81 1.51
C ARG A 357 -11.17 -8.82 2.63
N SER A 358 -11.44 -7.54 2.29
CA SER A 358 -11.80 -6.51 3.28
C SER A 358 -13.04 -6.92 4.09
N ARG A 359 -14.14 -7.26 3.40
CA ARG A 359 -15.41 -7.66 4.03
C ARG A 359 -15.36 -9.01 4.73
N ARG A 360 -14.46 -9.91 4.31
CA ARG A 360 -14.19 -11.19 4.98
C ARG A 360 -13.46 -10.95 6.28
N LEU A 361 -12.38 -10.17 6.27
CA LEU A 361 -11.65 -9.79 7.49
C LEU A 361 -12.58 -9.11 8.48
N ARG A 362 -13.42 -8.18 8.01
CA ARG A 362 -14.39 -7.50 8.85
C ARG A 362 -15.33 -8.46 9.58
N ARG A 363 -15.92 -9.43 8.87
CA ARG A 363 -16.81 -10.43 9.48
C ARG A 363 -16.10 -11.28 10.54
N LEU A 364 -14.84 -11.65 10.29
CA LEU A 364 -14.02 -12.42 11.23
C LEU A 364 -13.74 -11.62 12.52
N LEU A 365 -13.41 -10.34 12.38
CA LEU A 365 -13.16 -9.44 13.50
C LEU A 365 -14.45 -9.09 14.27
N GLU A 366 -15.54 -8.76 13.56
CA GLU A 366 -16.84 -8.44 14.17
C GLU A 366 -17.40 -9.60 15.00
N ALA A 367 -17.18 -10.85 14.58
CA ALA A 367 -17.62 -12.03 15.32
C ALA A 367 -16.98 -12.16 16.72
N ARG A 368 -15.88 -11.43 16.98
CA ARG A 368 -15.14 -11.43 18.25
C ARG A 368 -15.01 -10.04 18.86
N ARG A 369 -15.82 -9.08 18.38
CA ARG A 369 -15.80 -7.70 18.84
C ARG A 369 -15.91 -7.61 20.37
N GLY A 370 -15.06 -6.79 20.97
CA GLY A 370 -14.94 -6.60 22.43
C GLY A 370 -14.05 -7.66 23.11
N THR A 371 -13.60 -8.67 22.36
CA THR A 371 -12.70 -9.73 22.84
C THR A 371 -11.49 -9.92 21.93
N LEU A 372 -11.25 -9.00 20.99
CA LEU A 372 -10.12 -9.08 20.07
C LEU A 372 -8.80 -8.89 20.84
N ASN A 373 -7.88 -9.81 20.61
CA ASN A 373 -6.51 -9.84 21.13
C ASN A 373 -5.57 -10.33 20.02
N VAL A 374 -4.27 -10.38 20.29
CA VAL A 374 -3.26 -10.75 19.30
C VAL A 374 -3.56 -12.09 18.64
N GLU A 375 -3.95 -13.10 19.43
CA GLU A 375 -4.22 -14.46 18.96
C GLU A 375 -5.43 -14.50 18.03
N THR A 376 -6.54 -13.89 18.43
CA THR A 376 -7.79 -13.86 17.65
C THR A 376 -7.68 -13.00 16.39
N ILE A 377 -6.88 -11.93 16.42
CA ILE A 377 -6.52 -11.15 15.25
C ILE A 377 -5.69 -12.01 14.30
N ARG A 378 -4.66 -12.70 14.80
CA ARG A 378 -3.83 -13.61 14.00
C ARG A 378 -4.67 -14.70 13.34
N GLU A 379 -5.60 -15.31 14.06
CA GLU A 379 -6.54 -16.30 13.50
C GLU A 379 -7.32 -15.73 12.31
N SER A 380 -7.75 -14.46 12.40
CA SER A 380 -8.47 -13.78 11.32
C SER A 380 -7.56 -13.49 10.11
N LEU A 381 -6.28 -13.15 10.36
CA LEU A 381 -5.27 -12.95 9.33
C LEU A 381 -4.77 -14.25 8.68
N CYS A 382 -5.05 -15.42 9.29
CA CYS A 382 -4.77 -16.75 8.75
C CYS A 382 -5.91 -17.28 7.86
N ASP A 383 -6.96 -16.52 7.57
CA ASP A 383 -8.10 -17.02 6.79
C ASP A 383 -7.70 -17.35 5.34
N HIS A 384 -8.05 -18.56 4.91
CA HIS A 384 -7.75 -19.14 3.59
C HIS A 384 -8.98 -19.20 2.67
N PHE A 385 -10.04 -18.43 2.92
CA PHE A 385 -11.17 -18.40 2.00
C PHE A 385 -10.72 -17.91 0.61
N SER A 386 -11.03 -18.69 -0.43
CA SER A 386 -10.59 -18.49 -1.82
C SER A 386 -9.08 -18.66 -2.07
N TYR A 387 -8.42 -19.58 -1.34
CA TYR A 387 -7.03 -19.98 -1.60
C TYR A 387 -6.76 -20.21 -3.11
N PRO A 388 -5.63 -19.72 -3.67
CA PRO A 388 -4.50 -19.05 -2.99
C PRO A 388 -4.68 -17.54 -2.77
N ASP A 389 -5.71 -16.93 -3.36
CA ASP A 389 -6.05 -15.50 -3.30
C ASP A 389 -6.74 -15.06 -1.99
N SER A 390 -6.36 -15.67 -0.88
CA SER A 390 -6.99 -15.47 0.44
C SER A 390 -6.43 -14.26 1.20
N ILE A 391 -6.98 -13.95 2.39
CA ILE A 391 -6.40 -12.94 3.30
C ILE A 391 -4.98 -13.34 3.66
N CYS A 392 -4.78 -14.60 4.05
CA CYS A 392 -3.46 -15.22 4.14
C CYS A 392 -3.10 -15.72 2.73
N ARG A 393 -2.44 -14.90 1.91
CA ARG A 393 -2.18 -15.22 0.51
C ARG A 393 -0.98 -16.16 0.38
N HIS A 394 -1.08 -17.13 -0.53
CA HIS A 394 -0.03 -18.08 -0.85
C HIS A 394 0.34 -18.05 -2.33
N PRO A 395 1.52 -18.53 -2.72
CA PRO A 395 1.89 -18.67 -4.14
C PRO A 395 0.87 -19.53 -4.88
N ASP A 396 0.44 -19.07 -6.06
CA ASP A 396 -0.26 -19.92 -7.02
C ASP A 396 0.77 -20.67 -7.86
N GLU A 397 0.97 -21.96 -7.56
CA GLU A 397 1.92 -22.82 -8.27
C GLU A 397 1.57 -23.03 -9.75
N ALA A 398 0.34 -22.70 -10.17
CA ALA A 398 -0.03 -22.70 -11.60
C ALA A 398 0.58 -21.51 -12.37
N CYS A 399 0.97 -20.45 -11.68
CA CYS A 399 1.64 -19.29 -12.26
C CYS A 399 3.16 -19.48 -12.32
N ALA A 400 3.81 -18.82 -13.28
CA ALA A 400 5.27 -18.72 -13.30
C ALA A 400 5.78 -18.03 -12.03
N THR A 401 6.95 -18.42 -11.52
CA THR A 401 7.51 -17.90 -10.26
C THR A 401 7.50 -16.37 -10.16
N ILE A 402 7.82 -15.70 -11.27
CA ILE A 402 7.83 -14.23 -11.33
C ILE A 402 6.44 -13.65 -11.04
N ASP A 403 5.36 -14.32 -11.46
CA ASP A 403 3.98 -13.88 -11.28
C ASP A 403 3.35 -14.39 -9.97
N GLN A 404 4.08 -15.20 -9.19
CA GLN A 404 3.60 -15.70 -7.90
C GLN A 404 3.66 -14.64 -6.81
N TRP A 405 2.55 -14.49 -6.10
CA TRP A 405 2.43 -13.58 -4.96
C TRP A 405 2.13 -14.35 -3.69
N GLN A 406 2.51 -13.77 -2.56
CA GLN A 406 2.16 -14.30 -1.25
C GLN A 406 2.14 -13.16 -0.23
N THR A 407 1.55 -13.43 0.93
CA THR A 407 1.81 -12.61 2.12
C THR A 407 3.28 -12.74 2.47
N LEU A 408 4.04 -11.65 2.30
CA LEU A 408 5.46 -11.59 2.66
C LEU A 408 5.67 -11.33 4.14
N ALA A 409 4.72 -10.66 4.78
CA ALA A 409 4.73 -10.47 6.21
C ALA A 409 3.33 -10.14 6.74
N SER A 410 3.06 -10.63 7.95
CA SER A 410 1.82 -10.35 8.69
C SER A 410 2.18 -9.58 9.95
N ILE A 411 1.58 -8.40 10.12
CA ILE A 411 1.93 -7.40 11.14
C ILE A 411 0.73 -7.05 12.02
N ILE A 412 0.97 -6.94 13.32
CA ILE A 412 0.04 -6.36 14.30
C ILE A 412 0.79 -5.26 15.06
N LEU A 413 0.28 -4.03 14.96
CA LEU A 413 0.80 -2.84 15.63
C LEU A 413 -0.13 -2.49 16.79
N ASP A 414 0.29 -2.82 18.01
CA ASP A 414 -0.41 -2.36 19.21
C ASP A 414 0.11 -0.98 19.58
N LEU A 415 -0.69 0.05 19.30
CA LEU A 415 -0.31 1.44 19.46
C LEU A 415 -0.37 1.88 20.93
N THR A 416 -1.08 1.14 21.78
CA THR A 416 -1.15 1.40 23.22
C THR A 416 0.02 0.74 23.96
N GLU A 417 0.39 -0.48 23.57
CA GLU A 417 1.56 -1.19 24.12
C GLU A 417 2.88 -0.75 23.45
N MET A 418 2.82 0.00 22.35
CA MET A 418 3.97 0.44 21.55
C MET A 418 4.80 -0.74 21.02
N THR A 419 4.12 -1.76 20.51
CA THR A 419 4.75 -3.00 20.02
C THR A 419 4.40 -3.29 18.57
N LEU A 420 5.43 -3.62 17.79
CA LEU A 420 5.30 -4.16 16.44
C LEU A 420 5.47 -5.67 16.54
N ARG A 421 4.40 -6.42 16.29
CA ARG A 421 4.45 -7.88 16.20
C ARG A 421 4.44 -8.30 14.74
N TYR A 422 5.29 -9.25 14.34
CA TYR A 422 5.45 -9.65 12.94
C TYR A 422 5.74 -11.13 12.76
N THR A 423 5.30 -11.71 11.64
CA THR A 423 5.82 -12.97 11.10
C THR A 423 6.25 -12.77 9.66
N GLU A 424 7.32 -13.43 9.25
CA GLU A 424 7.75 -13.51 7.85
C GLU A 424 6.95 -14.57 7.10
N GLY A 425 6.60 -14.24 5.87
CA GLY A 425 5.72 -15.05 5.06
C GLY A 425 4.26 -15.02 5.53
N PRO A 426 3.45 -15.99 5.08
CA PRO A 426 2.03 -16.05 5.39
C PRO A 426 1.76 -16.16 6.90
N ALA A 427 0.69 -15.52 7.37
CA ALA A 427 0.35 -15.44 8.80
C ALA A 427 0.22 -16.82 9.50
N CYS A 428 -0.05 -17.87 8.73
CA CYS A 428 -0.22 -19.24 9.20
C CYS A 428 1.10 -20.02 9.34
N THR A 429 2.23 -19.52 8.86
CA THR A 429 3.48 -20.31 8.77
C THR A 429 4.41 -20.18 9.98
N GLY A 430 4.22 -19.16 10.83
CA GLY A 430 5.16 -18.91 11.93
C GLY A 430 4.54 -18.19 13.12
N PRO A 431 5.23 -18.20 14.27
CA PRO A 431 4.86 -17.37 15.41
C PRO A 431 5.13 -15.89 15.10
N TYR A 432 4.47 -15.01 15.84
CA TYR A 432 4.79 -13.59 15.79
C TYR A 432 6.00 -13.28 16.68
N HIS A 433 7.01 -12.67 16.08
CA HIS A 433 8.12 -12.01 16.77
C HIS A 433 7.70 -10.61 17.21
N VAL A 434 8.42 -10.03 18.17
CA VAL A 434 8.09 -8.71 18.72
C VAL A 434 9.29 -7.77 18.62
N ALA A 435 9.06 -6.62 18.00
CA ALA A 435 9.95 -5.46 18.04
C ALA A 435 9.29 -4.31 18.80
N ARG A 436 10.12 -3.48 19.41
CA ARG A 436 9.70 -2.31 20.21
C ARG A 436 10.43 -1.07 19.73
N LEU A 437 9.99 0.09 20.19
CA LEU A 437 10.79 1.30 20.08
C LEU A 437 12.16 1.12 20.75
N PRO A 438 13.20 1.81 20.27
CA PRO A 438 14.56 1.74 20.83
C PRO A 438 14.62 2.27 22.27
#